data_AF-A0A843YJ15-F1
#
_entry.id   AF-A0A843YJ15-F1
#
_cell.length_a   1.000
_cell.length_b   1.000
_cell.length_c   1.000
_cell.angle_alpha   90.00
_cell.angle_beta   90.00
_cell.angle_gamma   90.00
#
_symmetry.space_group_name_H-M   'P 1'
#
loop_
_entity.id
_entity.type
_entity.pdbx_description
1 polymer ?
#
loop_
_entity_poly.entity_id
_entity_poly.type
_entity_poly.pdbx_seq_one_letter_code
_entity_poly.pdbx_strand_id
1 'polypeptide(L)' 'MNFEQLTLSPQAATVMFCITCLAGYQYRRVWKREGPRYQYWLFGTIAALGLVTLGLIPLNVAG' A
#
# COMPACT_ATOMS: atom_id res chain seq x y z
N MET A 1 22.65 4.48 -6.15
CA MET A 1 21.73 4.12 -5.05
C MET A 1 21.89 2.62 -4.84
N ASN A 2 22.45 2.17 -3.70
CA ASN A 2 22.61 0.74 -3.42
C ASN A 2 21.27 0.18 -2.94
N PHE A 3 20.65 -0.72 -3.72
CA PHE A 3 19.36 -1.34 -3.41
C PHE A 3 19.47 -2.59 -2.52
N GLU A 4 20.71 -3.08 -2.29
CA GLU A 4 21.03 -4.30 -1.53
C GLU A 4 20.57 -4.29 -0.06
N GLN A 5 20.31 -3.11 0.52
CA GLN A 5 19.95 -2.95 1.94
C GLN A 5 18.47 -2.61 2.15
N LEU A 6 17.68 -2.53 1.07
CA LEU A 6 16.28 -2.14 1.16
C LEU A 6 15.45 -3.28 1.76
N THR A 7 15.21 -3.18 3.08
CA THR A 7 14.42 -4.15 3.83
C THR A 7 13.39 -3.44 4.68
N LEU A 8 12.21 -4.05 4.84
CA LEU A 8 11.12 -3.51 5.64
C LEU A 8 11.10 -4.16 7.02
N SER A 9 10.96 -3.37 8.09
CA SER A 9 10.71 -3.94 9.41
C SER A 9 9.28 -4.51 9.49
N PRO A 10 9.05 -5.58 10.27
CA PRO A 10 7.72 -6.18 10.42
C PRO A 10 6.66 -5.16 10.88
N GLN A 11 7.03 -4.25 11.76
CA GLN A 11 6.14 -3.21 12.28
C GLN A 11 5.74 -2.22 11.18
N ALA A 12 6.72 -1.75 10.40
CA ALA A 12 6.46 -0.85 9.28
C ALA A 12 5.60 -1.52 8.19
N ALA A 13 5.90 -2.79 7.87
CA ALA A 13 5.12 -3.57 6.92
C ALA A 13 3.66 -3.74 7.35
N THR A 14 3.42 -3.97 8.65
CA THR A 14 2.07 -4.11 9.20
C THR A 14 1.27 -2.82 9.07
N VAL A 15 1.87 -1.67 9.42
CA VAL A 15 1.20 -0.37 9.28
C VAL A 15 0.89 -0.07 7.81
N MET A 16 1.84 -0.30 6.91
CA MET A 16 1.62 -0.15 5.47
C MET A 16 0.48 -1.05 4.98
N PHE A 17 0.46 -2.31 5.39
CA PHE A 17 -0.61 -3.24 5.01
C PHE A 17 -1.99 -2.73 5.44
N CYS A 18 -2.13 -2.26 6.69
CA CYS A 18 -3.38 -1.67 7.16
C CYS A 18 -3.80 -0.45 6.33
N ILE A 19 -2.87 0.46 6.02
CA ILE A 19 -3.14 1.64 5.18
C ILE A 19 -3.56 1.22 3.77
N THR A 20 -2.87 0.25 3.17
CA THR A 20 -3.20 -0.30 1.85
C THR A 20 -4.59 -0.90 1.82
N CYS A 21 -4.98 -1.68 2.84
CA CYS A 21 -6.32 -2.24 2.94
C CYS A 21 -7.40 -1.15 3.07
N LEU A 22 -7.16 -0.14 3.91
CA LEU A 22 -8.08 0.98 4.09
C LEU A 22 -8.24 1.80 2.80
N ALA A 23 -7.13 2.07 2.10
CA ALA A 23 -7.13 2.75 0.81
C ALA A 23 -7.91 1.94 -0.25
N GLY A 24 -7.70 0.63 -0.32
CA GLY A 24 -8.46 -0.25 -1.23
C GLY A 24 -9.96 -0.29 -0.92
N TYR A 25 -10.34 -0.27 0.36
CA TYR A 25 -11.74 -0.14 0.76
C TYR A 25 -12.34 1.19 0.30
N GLN A 26 -11.65 2.30 0.56
CA GLN A 26 -12.09 3.64 0.18
C GLN A 26 -12.20 3.80 -1.33
N TYR A 27 -11.25 3.26 -2.09
CA TYR A 27 -11.31 3.18 -3.54
C TYR A 27 -12.60 2.52 -4.03
N ARG A 28 -12.94 1.33 -3.50
CA ARG A 28 -14.17 0.61 -3.86
C ARG A 28 -15.43 1.37 -3.46
N ARG A 29 -15.40 2.04 -2.31
CA ARG A 29 -16.50 2.86 -1.80
C ARG A 29 -16.75 4.07 -2.71
N VAL A 30 -15.71 4.82 -3.10
CA VAL A 30 -15.80 5.98 -3.99
C VAL A 30 -16.29 5.55 -5.37
N TRP A 31 -15.72 4.49 -5.95
CA TRP A 31 -16.12 3.95 -7.24
C TRP A 31 -17.63 3.64 -7.31
N LYS A 32 -18.17 3.02 -6.25
CA LYS A 32 -19.59 2.65 -6.21
C LYS A 32 -20.53 3.80 -5.88
N ARG A 33 -20.11 4.79 -5.08
CA ARG A 33 -21.00 5.86 -4.57
C ARG A 33 -21.00 7.11 -5.43
N GLU A 34 -19.84 7.53 -5.94
CA GLU A 34 -19.68 8.87 -6.52
C GLU A 34 -19.31 8.86 -8.00
N GLY A 35 -19.03 7.69 -8.58
CA GLY A 35 -18.55 7.56 -9.96
C GLY A 35 -17.07 7.93 -10.11
N PRO A 36 -16.59 8.19 -11.35
CA PRO A 36 -15.18 8.40 -11.66
C PRO A 36 -14.69 9.80 -11.21
N ARG A 37 -14.58 10.00 -9.90
CA ARG A 37 -13.97 11.19 -9.28
C ARG A 37 -12.47 11.02 -9.07
N TYR A 38 -11.72 12.12 -9.05
CA TYR A 38 -10.27 12.12 -8.81
C TYR A 38 -9.86 11.38 -7.51
N GLN A 39 -10.74 11.36 -6.51
CA GLN A 39 -10.51 10.67 -5.23
C GLN A 39 -10.32 9.15 -5.39
N TYR A 40 -10.96 8.54 -6.39
CA TYR A 40 -10.73 7.14 -6.75
C TYR A 40 -9.28 6.92 -7.14
N TRP A 41 -8.72 7.80 -7.98
CA TRP A 41 -7.33 7.66 -8.40
C TRP A 41 -6.40 7.77 -7.21
N LEU A 42 -6.59 8.76 -6.34
CA LEU A 42 -5.76 8.92 -5.14
C LEU A 42 -5.72 7.66 -4.27
N PHE A 43 -6.88 7.10 -3.90
CA PHE A 43 -6.92 5.88 -3.08
C PHE A 43 -6.37 4.66 -3.82
N GLY A 44 -6.62 4.56 -5.12
CA GLY A 44 -6.11 3.48 -5.97
C GLY A 44 -4.58 3.52 -6.08
N THR A 45 -3.98 4.70 -6.28
CA THR A 45 -2.52 4.85 -6.38
C THR A 45 -1.85 4.53 -5.04
N ILE A 46 -2.41 4.98 -3.92
CA ILE A 46 -1.88 4.65 -2.58
C ILE A 46 -1.93 3.14 -2.33
N ALA A 47 -3.05 2.49 -2.66
CA ALA A 47 -3.19 1.05 -2.51
C ALA A 47 -2.22 0.28 -3.42
N ALA A 48 -2.11 0.68 -4.69
CA ALA A 48 -1.21 0.05 -5.65
C ALA A 48 0.26 0.16 -5.22
N LEU A 49 0.71 1.36 -4.82
CA LEU A 49 2.08 1.57 -4.34
C LEU A 49 2.35 0.71 -3.10
N GLY A 50 1.44 0.71 -2.13
CA GLY A 50 1.61 -0.11 -0.92
C GLY A 50 1.70 -1.61 -1.20
N LEU A 51 0.89 -2.14 -2.13
CA LEU A 51 0.98 -3.55 -2.54
C LEU A 51 2.28 -3.86 -3.28
N VAL A 52 2.73 -2.97 -4.16
CA VAL A 52 4.01 -3.13 -4.86
C VAL A 52 5.17 -3.15 -3.86
N THR A 53 5.18 -2.22 -2.91
CA THR A 53 6.21 -2.15 -1.87
C THR A 53 6.19 -3.40 -0.97
N LEU A 54 5.02 -3.82 -0.48
CA LEU A 54 4.89 -5.00 0.38
C LEU A 54 5.19 -6.32 -0.35
N GLY A 55 4.90 -6.40 -1.64
CA GLY A 55 5.13 -7.60 -2.44
C GLY A 55 6.57 -7.76 -2.94
N LEU A 56 7.30 -6.65 -3.11
CA LEU A 56 8.65 -6.67 -3.70
C LEU A 56 9.78 -6.43 -2.69
N ILE A 57 9.52 -5.76 -1.56
CA ILE A 57 10.56 -5.48 -0.57
C ILE A 57 10.59 -6.57 0.50
N PRO A 58 11.74 -7.24 0.70
CA PRO A 58 11.87 -8.30 1.70
C PRO A 58 11.74 -7.74 3.13
N LEU A 59 11.20 -8.58 4.02
CA LEU A 59 11.11 -8.28 5.44
C LEU A 59 12.43 -8.57 6.15
N ASN A 60 12.90 -7.62 6.96
CA ASN A 60 13.99 -7.85 7.89
C ASN A 60 13.43 -8.54 9.15
N VAL A 61 13.33 -9.86 9.08
CA VAL A 61 12.95 -10.68 10.24
C VAL A 61 14.23 -11.00 10.99
N ALA A 62 14.40 -10.41 12.17
CA ALA A 62 15.42 -10.89 13.12
C ALA A 62 14.97 -12.29 13.55
N GLY A 63 15.65 -13.32 13.04
CA GLY A 63 15.45 -14.71 13.44
C GLY A 63 15.88 -14.96 14.88
#